data_AF-A0A7R9MCA4-F1
#
_entry.id   AF-A0A7R9MCA4-F1
#
_cell.length_a   1.000
_cell.length_b   1.000
_cell.length_c   1.000
_cell.angle_alpha   90.00
_cell.angle_beta   90.00
_cell.angle_gamma   90.00
#
_symmetry.space_group_name_H-M   'P 1'
#
loop_
_entity.id
_entity.type
_entity.pdbx_description
1 polymer ?
#
loop_
_entity_poly.entity_id
_entity_poly.type
_entity_poly.pdbx_seq_one_letter_code
_entity_poly.pdbx_strand_id
1 'polypeptide(L)'
;MTLRHPYSATPALLFQQKLNSNRLSGDLMARHCSFTDMQPPADLFAKIGCPVCPGRYMYECTEGLKCLVQYYSATSYHPGGSCRMGSIDRPDVVVDPQLRVKNVKNLRVCDSSIFPTIPNSNTAAPTITVGYKCAQFIKQIIQINMINSL
;
A
#
# COMPACT_ATOMS: atom_id res chain seq x y z
N MET A 1 -22.66 19.95 -24.50
CA MET A 1 -21.19 19.80 -24.45
C MET A 1 -20.77 19.97 -23.00
N THR A 2 -20.74 18.87 -22.25
CA THR A 2 -20.39 18.86 -20.83
C THR A 2 -19.52 17.64 -20.61
N LEU A 3 -18.21 17.89 -20.49
CA LEU A 3 -17.20 16.89 -20.20
C LEU A 3 -17.46 16.33 -18.80
N ARG A 4 -17.93 15.08 -18.71
CA ARG A 4 -17.94 14.33 -17.44
C ARG A 4 -16.55 13.71 -17.26
N HIS A 5 -15.83 14.22 -16.27
CA HIS A 5 -14.57 13.66 -15.77
C HIS A 5 -14.80 12.22 -15.25
N PRO A 6 -13.97 11.22 -15.59
CA PRO A 6 -14.23 9.81 -15.23
C PRO A 6 -13.76 9.42 -13.83
N TYR A 7 -13.59 10.36 -12.90
CA TYR A 7 -13.27 10.05 -11.50
C TYR A 7 -14.52 10.00 -10.64
N SER A 8 -15.39 9.00 -10.89
CA SER A 8 -16.32 8.54 -9.86
C SER A 8 -15.54 7.65 -8.90
N ALA A 9 -15.19 8.20 -7.74
CA ALA A 9 -14.70 7.43 -6.61
C ALA A 9 -15.69 6.29 -6.24
N THR A 10 -15.14 5.21 -5.68
CA THR A 10 -15.80 4.02 -5.09
C THR A 10 -16.40 2.99 -6.06
N PRO A 11 -15.67 1.87 -6.31
CA PRO A 11 -15.75 0.68 -5.45
C PRO A 11 -14.39 0.13 -4.93
N ALA A 12 -13.25 0.73 -5.29
CA ALA A 12 -11.92 0.18 -4.98
C ALA A 12 -11.57 0.14 -3.46
N LEU A 13 -12.27 0.90 -2.63
CA LEU A 13 -12.01 0.99 -1.18
C LEU A 13 -12.42 -0.26 -0.39
N LEU A 14 -13.32 -1.11 -0.92
CA LEU A 14 -13.88 -2.25 -0.18
C LEU A 14 -13.23 -3.60 -0.50
N PHE A 15 -12.38 -3.70 -1.53
CA PHE A 15 -11.95 -5.01 -2.04
C PHE A 15 -10.65 -5.55 -1.45
N GLN A 16 -9.83 -4.73 -0.78
CA GLN A 16 -8.46 -5.12 -0.40
C GLN A 16 -8.32 -5.84 0.95
N GLN A 17 -9.40 -6.04 1.70
CA GLN A 17 -9.35 -6.45 3.11
C GLN A 17 -9.25 -7.98 3.37
N LYS A 18 -9.03 -8.83 2.36
CA LYS A 18 -8.94 -10.30 2.53
C LYS A 18 -7.83 -10.96 1.69
N LEU A 19 -6.57 -10.68 2.01
CA LEU A 19 -5.45 -11.49 1.53
C LEU A 19 -4.81 -12.25 2.70
N ASN A 20 -5.52 -13.26 3.20
CA ASN A 20 -4.99 -14.24 4.15
C ASN A 20 -4.79 -15.61 3.45
N SER A 21 -3.52 -15.95 3.23
CA SER A 21 -2.84 -17.27 3.26
C SER A 21 -3.55 -18.58 2.88
N ASN A 22 -4.62 -18.60 2.07
CA ASN A 22 -5.29 -19.83 1.60
C ASN A 22 -5.36 -19.88 0.06
N ARG A 23 -5.75 -21.01 -0.55
CA ARG A 23 -5.93 -21.15 -2.03
C ARG A 23 -6.78 -20.03 -2.65
N LEU A 24 -7.77 -19.52 -1.89
CA LEU A 24 -8.59 -18.35 -2.24
C LEU A 24 -7.77 -17.06 -2.48
N SER A 25 -6.59 -16.91 -1.89
CA SER A 25 -5.70 -15.77 -2.12
C SER A 25 -5.10 -15.77 -3.52
N GLY A 26 -4.87 -16.95 -4.11
CA GLY A 26 -4.44 -17.08 -5.51
C GLY A 26 -5.56 -16.65 -6.47
N ASP A 27 -6.80 -17.10 -6.23
CA ASP A 27 -7.97 -16.71 -7.01
C ASP A 27 -8.29 -15.21 -6.86
N LEU A 28 -8.17 -14.67 -5.65
CA LEU A 28 -8.36 -13.23 -5.39
C LEU A 28 -7.26 -12.39 -6.03
N MET A 29 -6.01 -12.85 -6.01
CA MET A 29 -4.90 -12.21 -6.73
C MET A 29 -5.18 -12.23 -8.23
N ALA A 30 -5.59 -13.37 -8.79
CA ALA A 30 -5.95 -13.48 -10.20
C ALA A 30 -7.09 -12.51 -10.58
N ARG A 31 -8.14 -12.41 -9.75
CA ARG A 31 -9.24 -11.45 -9.95
C ARG A 31 -8.82 -9.98 -9.78
N HIS A 32 -7.94 -9.67 -8.83
CA HIS A 32 -7.39 -8.33 -8.64
C HIS A 32 -6.53 -7.92 -9.84
N CYS A 33 -5.67 -8.82 -10.31
CA CYS A 33 -4.89 -8.66 -11.54
C CYS A 33 -5.78 -8.52 -12.79
N SER A 34 -6.99 -9.10 -12.79
CA SER A 34 -7.96 -8.96 -13.88
C SER A 34 -8.71 -7.62 -13.86
N PHE A 35 -8.79 -6.95 -12.70
CA PHE A 35 -9.47 -5.66 -12.54
C PHE A 35 -8.58 -4.48 -12.92
N THR A 36 -7.26 -4.63 -12.78
CA THR A 36 -6.29 -3.72 -13.38
C THR A 36 -6.08 -4.18 -14.83
N ASP A 37 -6.40 -3.36 -15.83
CA ASP A 37 -6.33 -3.63 -17.29
C ASP A 37 -4.96 -4.09 -17.85
N MET A 38 -4.07 -4.62 -17.01
CA MET A 38 -2.70 -4.98 -17.36
C MET A 38 -2.53 -6.41 -17.87
N GLN A 39 -3.48 -7.36 -17.73
CA GLN A 39 -3.18 -8.78 -18.05
C GLN A 39 -4.35 -9.65 -18.58
N PRO A 40 -4.02 -10.73 -19.32
CA PRO A 40 -4.94 -11.51 -20.17
C PRO A 40 -6.14 -12.09 -19.43
N PRO A 41 -7.23 -12.43 -20.15
CA PRO A 41 -8.47 -12.91 -19.56
C PRO A 41 -8.20 -14.03 -18.56
N ALA A 42 -8.92 -14.00 -17.42
CA ALA A 42 -8.77 -14.95 -16.31
C ALA A 42 -8.71 -16.43 -16.74
N ASP A 43 -9.33 -16.77 -17.87
CA ASP A 43 -9.31 -18.08 -18.50
C ASP A 43 -7.91 -18.56 -18.95
N LEU A 44 -6.98 -17.64 -19.21
CA LEU A 44 -5.63 -17.98 -19.64
C LEU A 44 -4.85 -18.68 -18.53
N PHE A 45 -4.97 -18.20 -17.28
CA PHE A 45 -4.30 -18.78 -16.12
C PHE A 45 -4.80 -20.18 -15.78
N ALA A 46 -6.08 -20.46 -16.04
CA ALA A 46 -6.70 -21.75 -15.78
C ALA A 46 -6.27 -22.86 -16.75
N LYS A 47 -5.56 -22.53 -17.85
CA LYS A 47 -5.20 -23.50 -18.89
C LYS A 47 -3.70 -23.62 -19.18
N ILE A 48 -2.85 -22.94 -18.40
CA ILE A 48 -1.39 -23.08 -18.54
C ILE A 48 -0.96 -24.43 -17.95
N GLY A 49 -0.56 -25.36 -18.81
CA GLY A 49 0.00 -26.64 -18.40
C GLY A 49 1.24 -26.45 -17.52
N CYS A 50 1.34 -27.21 -16.44
CA CYS A 50 2.47 -27.16 -15.53
C CYS A 50 3.67 -27.90 -16.14
N PRO A 51 4.82 -27.22 -16.38
CA PRO A 51 6.01 -27.88 -16.92
C PRO A 51 6.66 -28.83 -15.89
N VAL A 52 6.34 -28.68 -14.60
CA VAL A 52 6.87 -29.50 -13.50
C VAL A 52 6.00 -30.73 -13.23
N CYS A 53 4.69 -30.67 -13.54
CA CYS A 53 3.73 -31.72 -13.24
C CYS A 53 2.93 -32.07 -14.50
N PRO A 54 3.30 -33.13 -15.23
CA PRO A 54 2.58 -33.56 -16.42
C PRO A 54 1.09 -33.78 -16.14
N GLY A 55 0.24 -33.27 -17.04
CA GLY A 55 -1.22 -33.41 -16.94
C GLY A 55 -1.90 -32.52 -15.89
N ARG A 56 -1.17 -31.59 -15.25
CA ARG A 56 -1.74 -30.59 -14.33
C ARG A 56 -1.60 -29.19 -14.89
N TYR A 57 -2.42 -28.28 -14.39
CA TYR A 57 -2.26 -26.84 -14.63
C TYR A 57 -1.36 -26.20 -13.57
N MET A 58 -0.76 -25.05 -13.91
CA MET A 58 0.19 -24.33 -13.03
C MET A 58 -0.41 -23.99 -11.65
N TYR A 59 -1.69 -23.69 -11.56
CA TYR A 59 -2.36 -23.35 -10.28
C TYR A 59 -2.60 -24.57 -9.37
N GLU A 60 -2.45 -25.80 -9.88
CA GLU A 60 -2.75 -27.04 -9.15
C GLU A 60 -1.56 -27.57 -8.34
N CYS A 61 -0.40 -26.91 -8.42
CA CYS A 61 0.79 -27.28 -7.65
C CYS A 61 1.56 -26.05 -7.17
N THR A 62 2.29 -26.20 -6.07
CA THR A 62 3.02 -25.10 -5.42
C THR A 62 4.12 -24.52 -6.32
N GLU A 63 4.84 -25.36 -7.08
CA GLU A 63 5.91 -24.87 -7.97
C GLU A 63 5.37 -24.08 -9.15
N GLY A 64 4.25 -24.52 -9.75
CA GLY A 64 3.55 -23.75 -10.78
C GLY A 64 3.01 -22.42 -10.24
N LEU A 65 2.42 -22.41 -9.04
CA LEU A 65 1.97 -21.19 -8.37
C LEU A 65 3.13 -20.22 -8.07
N LYS A 66 4.30 -20.72 -7.63
CA LYS A 66 5.49 -19.88 -7.43
C LYS A 66 5.93 -19.21 -8.72
N CYS A 67 5.98 -19.96 -9.82
CA CYS A 67 6.32 -19.43 -11.14
C CYS A 67 5.33 -18.34 -11.58
N LEU A 68 4.02 -18.58 -11.41
CA LEU A 68 2.98 -17.60 -11.69
C LEU A 68 3.17 -16.33 -10.85
N VAL A 69 3.36 -16.46 -9.54
CA VAL A 69 3.58 -15.31 -8.65
C VAL A 69 4.84 -14.55 -9.07
N GLN A 70 5.95 -15.21 -9.38
CA GLN A 70 7.18 -14.53 -9.79
C GLN A 70 7.03 -13.76 -11.11
N TYR A 71 6.34 -14.34 -12.08
CA TYR A 71 6.20 -13.73 -13.41
C TYR A 71 5.13 -12.62 -13.44
N TYR A 72 4.06 -12.79 -12.68
CA TYR A 72 2.87 -11.94 -12.77
C TYR A 72 2.69 -10.96 -11.60
N SER A 73 3.49 -11.06 -10.54
CA SER A 73 3.43 -10.09 -9.45
C SER A 73 3.83 -8.71 -9.94
N ALA A 74 2.93 -7.75 -9.72
CA ALA A 74 3.17 -6.34 -9.97
C ALA A 74 2.86 -5.51 -8.72
N THR A 75 3.40 -4.30 -8.66
CA THR A 75 3.02 -3.35 -7.62
C THR A 75 1.58 -2.88 -7.83
N SER A 76 0.81 -2.77 -6.74
CA SER A 76 -0.47 -2.05 -6.75
C SER A 76 -0.30 -0.55 -6.49
N TYR A 77 0.92 -0.01 -6.68
CA TYR A 77 1.25 1.41 -6.51
C TYR A 77 1.00 1.96 -5.10
N HIS A 78 1.20 1.13 -4.07
CA HIS A 78 1.08 1.52 -2.66
C HIS A 78 2.43 1.48 -1.91
N PRO A 79 3.50 2.15 -2.39
CA PRO A 79 4.76 2.19 -1.67
C PRO A 79 4.65 3.02 -0.37
N GLY A 80 5.45 2.64 0.63
CA GLY A 80 5.56 3.33 1.91
C GLY A 80 6.66 2.75 2.79
N GLY A 81 6.95 3.41 3.91
CA GLY A 81 7.86 2.91 4.94
C GLY A 81 9.36 3.22 4.77
N SER A 82 9.77 4.02 3.77
CA SER A 82 11.17 4.43 3.58
C SER A 82 11.69 5.42 4.65
N CYS A 83 10.79 6.13 5.34
CA CYS A 83 11.09 7.05 6.44
C CYS A 83 10.36 6.61 7.73
N ARG A 84 10.47 5.32 8.06
CA ARG A 84 9.74 4.65 9.15
C ARG A 84 9.57 5.51 10.42
N MET A 85 8.31 5.66 10.83
CA MET A 85 7.93 6.22 12.12
C MET A 85 8.13 5.20 13.26
N GLY A 86 8.62 5.64 14.42
CA GLY A 86 8.73 4.77 15.59
C GLY A 86 9.39 5.43 16.79
N SER A 87 9.79 4.61 17.78
CA SER A 87 10.57 5.12 18.93
C SER A 87 11.94 5.62 18.46
N ILE A 88 12.37 6.77 18.99
CA ILE A 88 13.64 7.41 18.60
C ILE A 88 14.87 6.55 18.94
N ASP A 89 14.74 5.66 19.91
CA ASP A 89 15.81 4.77 20.36
C ASP A 89 16.10 3.65 19.35
N ARG A 90 15.17 3.37 18.44
CA ARG A 90 15.38 2.36 17.41
C ARG A 90 16.35 2.86 16.33
N PRO A 91 17.23 1.97 15.82
CA PRO A 91 18.19 2.34 14.79
C PRO A 91 17.54 2.53 13.41
N ASP A 92 16.43 1.85 13.13
CA ASP A 92 15.73 1.87 11.83
C ASP A 92 14.65 2.95 11.72
N VAL A 93 14.54 3.84 12.71
CA VAL A 93 13.54 4.91 12.76
C VAL A 93 14.10 6.21 12.19
N VAL A 94 13.33 6.84 11.30
CA VAL A 94 13.67 8.13 10.68
C VAL A 94 12.89 9.27 11.31
N VAL A 95 11.60 9.04 11.64
CA VAL A 95 10.76 10.03 12.30
C VAL A 95 10.13 9.49 13.59
N ASP A 96 9.90 10.37 14.55
CA ASP A 96 9.18 10.01 15.78
C ASP A 96 7.64 10.03 15.58
N PRO A 97 6.83 9.66 16.60
CA PRO A 97 5.36 9.69 16.50
C PRO A 97 4.76 11.08 16.26
N GLN A 98 5.55 12.14 16.47
CA GLN A 98 5.20 13.50 16.12
C GLN A 98 5.74 13.88 14.74
N LEU A 99 6.18 12.94 13.91
CA LEU A 99 6.69 13.15 12.55
C LEU A 99 7.98 13.97 12.45
N ARG A 100 8.68 14.19 13.56
CA ARG A 100 9.94 14.96 13.57
C ARG A 100 11.08 14.08 13.09
N VAL A 101 11.91 14.61 12.20
CA VAL A 101 13.09 13.87 11.71
C VAL A 101 14.14 13.75 12.81
N LYS A 102 14.64 12.54 13.03
CA LYS A 102 15.67 12.26 14.03
C LYS A 102 16.90 13.13 13.79
N ASN A 103 17.36 13.79 14.85
CA ASN A 103 18.53 14.69 14.86
C ASN A 103 18.43 15.92 13.93
N VAL A 104 17.25 16.25 13.38
CA VAL A 104 17.06 17.44 12.54
C VAL A 104 15.99 18.34 13.14
N LYS A 105 16.33 19.61 13.35
CA LYS A 105 15.39 20.61 13.89
C LYS A 105 14.47 21.13 12.79
N ASN A 106 13.23 21.45 13.16
CA ASN A 106 12.24 22.11 12.29
C ASN A 106 11.93 21.38 10.97
N LEU A 107 12.19 20.07 10.90
CA LEU A 107 11.88 19.24 9.74
C LEU A 107 10.93 18.10 10.13
N ARG A 108 9.92 17.89 9.28
CA ARG A 108 8.94 16.81 9.42
C ARG A 108 8.71 16.12 8.08
N VAL A 109 8.37 14.83 8.12
CA VAL A 109 7.95 14.07 6.94
C VAL A 109 6.49 13.66 7.14
N CYS A 110 5.63 13.93 6.15
CA CYS A 110 4.18 13.71 6.27
C CYS A 110 3.56 13.13 5.00
N ASP A 111 3.99 11.93 4.63
CA ASP A 111 3.47 11.14 3.51
C ASP A 111 3.47 9.64 3.86
N SER A 112 3.27 8.75 2.88
CA SER A 112 3.26 7.30 3.11
C SER A 112 4.64 6.71 3.48
N SER A 113 5.74 7.45 3.29
CA SER A 113 7.08 6.99 3.65
C SER A 113 7.20 6.73 5.15
N ILE A 114 6.40 7.39 5.98
CA ILE A 114 6.47 7.26 7.44
C ILE A 114 5.78 6.02 8.00
N PHE A 115 5.01 5.29 7.18
CA PHE A 115 4.26 4.13 7.67
C PHE A 115 5.18 3.06 8.27
N PRO A 116 5.01 2.66 9.54
CA PRO A 116 5.77 1.55 10.12
C PRO A 116 5.44 0.21 9.43
N THR A 117 4.17 0.05 9.07
CA THR A 117 3.67 -1.08 8.28
C THR A 117 2.68 -0.50 7.29
N ILE A 118 2.79 -0.90 6.02
CA ILE A 118 1.86 -0.46 4.98
C ILE A 118 0.45 -0.96 5.37
N PRO A 119 -0.57 -0.08 5.44
CA PRO A 119 -1.94 -0.49 5.73
C PRO A 119 -2.44 -1.52 4.71
N ASN A 120 -3.28 -2.47 5.16
CA ASN A 120 -3.95 -3.45 4.30
C ASN A 120 -5.13 -2.83 3.53
N SER A 121 -4.90 -1.67 2.92
CA SER A 121 -5.87 -0.89 2.16
C SER A 121 -5.12 0.06 1.21
N ASN A 122 -5.86 0.73 0.34
CA ASN A 122 -5.29 1.81 -0.47
C ASN A 122 -4.64 2.89 0.42
N THR A 123 -3.40 3.24 0.11
CA THR A 123 -2.59 4.17 0.93
C THR A 123 -3.04 5.62 0.84
N ALA A 124 -3.94 5.99 -0.07
CA ALA A 124 -4.41 7.36 -0.23
C ALA A 124 -5.06 7.93 1.05
N ALA A 125 -6.07 7.24 1.59
CA ALA A 125 -6.77 7.66 2.81
C ALA A 125 -5.85 7.78 4.04
N PRO A 126 -4.98 6.79 4.37
CA PRO A 126 -4.06 6.93 5.48
C PRO A 126 -3.02 8.03 5.23
N THR A 127 -2.57 8.26 3.99
CA THR A 127 -1.62 9.34 3.67
C THR A 127 -2.23 10.72 3.90
N ILE A 128 -3.49 10.93 3.47
CA ILE A 128 -4.23 12.16 3.75
C ILE A 128 -4.37 12.38 5.26
N THR A 129 -4.63 11.30 6.02
CA THR A 129 -4.77 11.36 7.48
C THR A 129 -3.45 11.77 8.15
N VAL A 130 -2.31 11.29 7.66
CA VAL A 130 -0.98 11.74 8.12
C VAL A 130 -0.80 13.23 7.86
N GLY A 131 -1.14 13.71 6.66
CA GLY A 131 -1.09 15.14 6.33
C GLY A 131 -1.94 15.99 7.30
N TYR A 132 -3.17 15.55 7.59
CA TYR A 132 -4.04 16.20 8.57
C TYR A 132 -3.42 16.25 9.97
N LYS A 133 -2.84 15.14 10.45
CA LYS A 133 -2.14 15.10 11.75
C LYS A 133 -0.93 16.03 11.78
N CYS A 134 -0.14 16.07 10.69
CA CYS A 134 0.99 16.98 10.58
C CYS A 134 0.56 18.45 10.72
N ALA A 135 -0.51 18.84 10.03
CA ALA A 135 -1.07 20.19 10.12
C ALA A 135 -1.51 20.55 11.55
N GLN A 136 -2.11 19.60 12.28
CA GLN A 136 -2.47 19.80 13.69
C GLN A 136 -1.24 20.03 14.58
N PHE A 137 -0.17 19.26 14.38
CA PHE A 137 1.07 19.46 15.14
C PHE A 137 1.70 20.83 14.86
N ILE A 138 1.73 21.25 13.60
CA ILE A 138 2.24 22.58 13.23
C ILE A 138 1.39 23.68 13.85
N LYS A 139 0.06 23.56 13.78
CA LYS A 139 -0.87 24.53 14.41
C LYS A 139 -0.63 24.66 15.91
N GLN A 140 -0.46 23.54 16.62
CA GLN A 140 -0.17 23.54 18.06
C GLN A 140 1.14 24.28 18.39
N ILE A 141 2.20 24.05 17.61
CA ILE A 141 3.49 24.74 17.78
C ILE A 141 3.31 26.25 17.62
N ILE A 142 2.62 26.69 16.57
CA ILE A 142 2.38 28.12 16.32
C ILE A 142 1.59 28.75 17.49
N GLN A 143 0.56 28.06 17.98
CA GLN A 143 -0.23 28.55 19.12
C GLN A 143 0.60 28.68 20.39
N ILE A 144 1.42 27.69 20.70
CA ILE A 144 2.33 27.72 21.86
C ILE A 144 3.32 28.88 21.73
N ASN A 145 3.89 29.07 20.54
CA ASN A 145 4.84 30.16 20.31
C ASN A 145 4.20 31.54 20.46
N MET A 146 2.96 31.72 20.01
CA MET A 146 2.22 32.98 20.22
C MET A 146 1.98 33.26 21.70
N ILE A 147 1.61 32.23 22.48
CA ILE A 147 1.42 32.37 23.93
C ILE A 147 2.74 32.75 24.62
N ASN A 148 3.85 32.13 24.24
CA ASN A 148 5.15 32.38 24.85
C ASN A 148 5.79 33.72 24.43
N SER A 149 5.23 34.39 23.42
CA SER A 149 5.67 35.72 22.96
C SER A 149 4.88 36.89 23.56
N LEU A 150 3.87 36.59 24.39
CA LEU A 150 3.09 37.55 25.18
C LEU A 150 3.63 37.63 26.61
#